data_AF-A0AA88IU50-F1
#
_entry.id   AF-A0AA88IU50-F1
#
_cell.length_a   1.000
_cell.length_b   1.000
_cell.length_c   1.000
_cell.angle_alpha   90.00
_cell.angle_beta   90.00
_cell.angle_gamma   90.00
#
_symmetry.space_group_name_H-M   'P 1'
#
loop_
_entity.id
_entity.type
_entity.pdbx_description
1 polymer ?
#
loop_
_entity_poly.entity_id
_entity_poly.type
_entity_poly.pdbx_seq_one_letter_code
_entity_poly.pdbx_strand_id
1 'polypeptide(L)'
;MAYWFKYGQSDGYSKHFVEAHVVKKRTFRKFTYRGVDLDQLLDMSMDQLLELMGSHNRRRFRRGLKRKHMALLKKLRAAKKNASELEKPAVVKTHLRNMVIVPEMVGSIVGVYNGKVFNTVEIKPEMIGHSLGEFSLCYKPVKHGRPGIGATHSSRFIPLK
;
A
#
# COMPACT_ATOMS: atom_id res chain seq x y z
N MET A 1 -76.06 30.46 -34.40
CA MET A 1 -76.95 29.46 -33.76
C MET A 1 -76.07 28.24 -33.46
N ALA A 2 -75.67 27.86 -32.26
CA ALA A 2 -75.99 28.28 -30.90
C ALA A 2 -74.73 28.08 -30.00
N TYR A 3 -74.70 28.83 -28.90
CA TYR A 3 -73.69 28.87 -27.83
C TYR A 3 -73.79 27.67 -26.87
N TRP A 4 -72.66 27.28 -26.24
CA TRP A 4 -72.48 26.87 -24.81
C TRP A 4 -71.10 26.16 -24.66
N PHE A 5 -70.02 26.67 -24.06
CA PHE A 5 -69.75 27.13 -22.68
C PHE A 5 -69.94 26.06 -21.57
N LYS A 6 -68.88 25.36 -21.14
CA LYS A 6 -68.44 25.31 -19.71
C LYS A 6 -67.24 24.35 -19.47
N TYR A 7 -66.21 24.89 -18.82
CA TYR A 7 -65.43 24.36 -17.65
C TYR A 7 -65.16 22.84 -17.60
N GLY A 8 -63.93 22.33 -17.46
CA GLY A 8 -62.73 22.85 -16.81
C GLY A 8 -62.27 21.83 -15.77
N GLN A 9 -61.10 21.22 -15.92
CA GLN A 9 -60.23 20.83 -14.79
C GLN A 9 -58.83 20.53 -15.31
N SER A 10 -57.92 21.47 -15.04
CA SER A 10 -56.48 21.30 -15.15
C SER A 10 -56.00 20.48 -13.97
N ASP A 11 -55.84 19.17 -14.14
CA ASP A 11 -55.14 18.35 -13.16
C ASP A 11 -53.64 18.62 -13.28
N GLY A 12 -53.23 19.65 -12.55
CA GLY A 12 -51.84 19.98 -12.28
C GLY A 12 -51.19 18.82 -11.54
N TYR A 13 -50.55 17.94 -12.29
CA TYR A 13 -49.50 17.08 -11.75
C TYR A 13 -48.36 17.99 -11.27
N SER A 14 -48.35 18.28 -9.97
CA SER A 14 -47.18 18.81 -9.29
C SER A 14 -46.04 17.82 -9.47
N LYS A 15 -45.16 18.15 -10.42
CA LYS A 15 -43.84 17.52 -10.49
C LYS A 15 -43.11 17.92 -9.21
N HIS A 16 -43.23 17.09 -8.17
CA HIS A 16 -42.21 17.03 -7.14
C HIS A 16 -40.90 16.70 -7.86
N PHE A 17 -40.12 17.73 -8.16
CA PHE A 17 -38.72 17.59 -8.52
C PHE A 17 -38.05 16.97 -7.30
N VAL A 18 -37.99 15.64 -7.29
CA VAL A 18 -37.05 14.93 -6.45
C VAL A 18 -35.69 15.30 -7.02
N GLU A 19 -34.99 16.21 -6.34
CA GLU A 19 -33.59 16.48 -6.67
C GLU A 19 -32.86 15.14 -6.69
N ALA A 20 -32.48 14.70 -7.88
CA ALA A 20 -31.64 13.52 -8.02
C ALA A 20 -30.34 13.83 -7.28
N HIS A 21 -30.14 13.20 -6.12
CA HIS A 21 -28.86 13.23 -5.44
C HIS A 21 -27.81 12.67 -6.40
N VAL A 22 -27.06 13.57 -7.05
CA VAL A 22 -25.91 13.21 -7.86
C VAL A 22 -24.92 12.55 -6.91
N VAL A 23 -24.85 11.22 -6.96
CA VAL A 23 -23.86 10.45 -6.22
C VAL A 23 -22.50 10.95 -6.67
N LYS A 24 -21.81 11.73 -5.82
CA LYS A 24 -20.45 12.20 -6.10
C LYS A 24 -19.60 10.98 -6.44
N LYS A 25 -19.13 10.90 -7.68
CA LYS A 25 -18.17 9.86 -8.10
C LYS A 25 -16.99 9.95 -7.14
N ARG A 26 -16.64 8.84 -6.48
CA ARG A 26 -15.47 8.79 -5.59
C ARG A 26 -14.25 9.19 -6.42
N THR A 27 -13.63 10.32 -6.10
CA THR A 27 -12.40 10.74 -6.74
C THR A 27 -11.30 9.74 -6.39
N PHE A 28 -10.49 9.35 -7.37
CA PHE A 28 -9.32 8.53 -7.12
C PHE A 28 -8.40 9.31 -6.16
N ARG A 29 -8.15 8.75 -4.97
CA ARG A 29 -7.27 9.38 -3.98
C ARG A 29 -5.84 9.33 -4.51
N LYS A 30 -5.30 10.50 -4.87
CA LYS A 30 -3.87 10.65 -5.17
C LYS A 30 -3.07 10.40 -3.89
N PHE A 31 -2.01 9.62 -4.01
CA PHE A 31 -1.12 9.35 -2.88
C PHE A 31 -0.28 10.59 -2.58
N THR A 32 -0.32 11.05 -1.33
CA THR A 32 0.54 12.11 -0.82
C THR A 32 1.35 11.60 0.36
N TYR A 33 2.65 11.90 0.39
CA TYR A 33 3.51 11.64 1.52
C TYR A 33 3.77 12.96 2.25
N ARG A 34 3.19 13.11 3.45
CA ARG A 34 3.35 14.32 4.29
C ARG A 34 3.01 15.63 3.57
N GLY A 35 1.98 15.60 2.72
CA GLY A 35 1.52 16.76 1.96
C GLY A 35 2.21 16.97 0.61
N VAL A 36 3.12 16.06 0.23
CA VAL A 36 3.85 16.12 -1.05
C VAL A 36 3.37 15.00 -1.98
N ASP A 37 3.15 15.32 -3.25
CA ASP A 37 2.77 14.36 -4.28
C ASP A 37 3.94 13.43 -4.68
N LEU A 38 3.62 12.24 -5.21
CA LEU A 38 4.63 11.25 -5.60
C LEU A 38 5.61 11.77 -6.67
N ASP A 39 5.09 12.47 -7.69
CA ASP A 39 5.91 13.00 -8.78
C ASP A 39 6.90 14.04 -8.24
N GLN A 40 6.42 14.90 -7.35
CA GLN A 40 7.25 15.90 -6.69
C GLN A 40 8.33 15.25 -5.80
N LEU A 41 8.04 14.13 -5.13
CA LEU A 41 9.04 13.40 -4.33
C LEU A 41 10.16 12.78 -5.18
N LEU A 42 9.91 12.48 -6.45
CA LEU A 42 10.92 11.91 -7.35
C LEU A 42 11.89 12.99 -7.85
N ASP A 43 11.42 14.22 -8.01
CA ASP A 43 12.22 15.36 -8.49
C ASP A 43 12.98 16.07 -7.36
N MET A 44 12.57 15.87 -6.11
CA MET A 44 13.24 16.45 -4.93
C MET A 44 14.67 15.96 -4.74
N SER A 45 15.50 16.82 -4.17
CA SER A 45 16.83 16.43 -3.74
C SER A 45 16.77 15.48 -2.54
N MET A 46 17.81 14.66 -2.37
CA MET A 46 17.87 13.73 -1.24
C MET A 46 17.80 14.47 0.10
N ASP A 47 18.46 15.62 0.24
CA ASP A 47 18.46 16.37 1.51
C ASP A 47 17.06 16.89 1.88
N GLN A 48 16.31 17.41 0.90
CA GLN A 48 14.91 17.82 1.10
C GLN A 48 14.03 16.63 1.49
N LEU A 49 14.24 15.47 0.84
CA LEU A 49 13.53 14.24 1.19
C LEU A 49 13.81 13.82 2.64
N LEU A 50 15.05 13.97 3.12
CA LEU A 50 15.43 13.60 4.49
C LEU A 50 14.79 14.49 5.57
N GLU A 51 14.47 15.75 5.26
CA GLU A 51 13.73 16.63 6.17
C GLU A 51 12.29 16.16 6.38
N LEU A 52 11.66 15.65 5.32
CA LEU A 52 10.32 15.07 5.37
C LEU A 52 10.29 13.71 6.08
N MET A 53 11.38 12.93 6.02
CA MET A 53 11.43 11.60 6.61
C MET A 53 11.51 11.60 8.15
N GLY A 54 11.14 10.47 8.76
CA GLY A 54 11.28 10.26 10.20
C GLY A 54 12.73 10.26 10.70
N SER A 55 12.91 10.51 12.00
CA SER A 55 14.23 10.66 12.66
C SER A 55 15.17 9.48 12.42
N HIS A 56 14.65 8.24 12.46
CA HIS A 56 15.42 7.03 12.19
C HIS A 56 16.01 7.02 10.78
N ASN A 57 15.20 7.35 9.78
CA ASN A 57 15.61 7.32 8.37
C ASN A 57 16.63 8.42 8.10
N ARG A 58 16.35 9.66 8.55
CA ARG A 58 17.29 10.78 8.46
C ARG A 58 18.64 10.45 9.09
N ARG A 59 18.66 9.89 10.30
CA ARG A 59 19.90 9.45 10.98
C ARG A 59 20.67 8.43 10.14
N ARG A 60 19.97 7.49 9.50
CA ARG A 60 20.60 6.44 8.71
C ARG A 60 21.24 6.98 7.43
N PHE A 61 20.52 7.79 6.66
CA PHE A 61 21.07 8.38 5.43
C PHE A 61 22.22 9.34 5.74
N ARG A 62 22.14 10.11 6.84
CA ARG A 62 23.25 10.98 7.30
C ARG A 62 24.52 10.19 7.67
N ARG A 63 24.39 8.94 8.14
CA ARG A 63 25.53 8.04 8.38
C ARG A 63 26.08 7.42 7.09
N GLY A 64 25.37 7.53 5.98
CA GLY A 64 25.74 6.97 4.68
C GLY A 64 25.24 5.54 4.45
N LEU A 65 24.96 5.25 3.17
CA LEU A 65 24.59 3.91 2.71
C LEU A 65 25.85 3.09 2.44
N LYS A 66 25.88 1.83 2.91
CA LYS A 66 26.99 0.91 2.60
C LYS A 66 26.92 0.49 1.12
N ARG A 67 28.06 0.04 0.56
CA ARG A 67 28.17 -0.46 -0.83
C ARG A 67 27.07 -1.45 -1.24
N LYS A 68 26.67 -2.34 -0.33
CA LYS A 68 25.61 -3.34 -0.57
C LYS A 68 24.25 -2.69 -0.88
N HIS A 69 23.90 -1.61 -0.17
CA HIS A 69 22.66 -0.87 -0.38
C HIS A 69 22.66 -0.11 -1.71
N MET A 70 23.80 0.51 -2.06
CA MET A 70 23.96 1.17 -3.37
C MET A 70 23.87 0.17 -4.53
N ALA A 71 24.46 -1.02 -4.37
CA ALA A 71 24.36 -2.07 -5.36
C ALA A 71 22.92 -2.56 -5.58
N LEU A 72 22.11 -2.64 -4.50
CA LEU A 72 20.69 -2.95 -4.61
C LEU A 72 19.94 -1.88 -5.41
N LEU A 73 20.17 -0.60 -5.10
CA LEU A 73 19.52 0.50 -5.81
C LEU A 73 19.89 0.49 -7.31
N LYS A 74 21.15 0.24 -7.64
CA LYS A 74 21.60 0.11 -9.04
C LYS A 74 20.90 -1.04 -9.76
N LYS A 75 20.73 -2.19 -9.10
CA LYS A 75 20.00 -3.34 -9.68
C LYS A 75 18.53 -3.03 -9.91
N LEU A 76 17.88 -2.32 -8.99
CA LEU A 76 16.47 -1.92 -9.13
C LEU A 76 16.28 -0.90 -10.25
N ARG A 77 17.18 0.09 -10.37
CA ARG A 77 17.17 1.04 -11.48
C ARG A 77 17.33 0.32 -12.83
N ALA A 78 18.22 -0.67 -12.92
CA ALA A 78 18.39 -1.46 -14.13
C ALA A 78 17.14 -2.32 -14.43
N ALA A 79 16.56 -2.97 -13.43
CA ALA A 79 15.35 -3.77 -13.59
C ALA A 79 14.14 -2.94 -14.05
N LYS A 80 13.99 -1.71 -13.53
CA LYS A 80 12.94 -0.78 -13.94
C LYS A 80 13.13 -0.26 -15.37
N LYS A 81 14.38 -0.04 -15.80
CA LYS A 81 14.70 0.38 -17.18
C LYS A 81 14.51 -0.71 -18.23
N ASN A 82 14.77 -1.96 -17.85
CA ASN A 82 14.65 -3.10 -18.78
C ASN A 82 13.22 -3.62 -18.94
N ALA A 83 12.30 -3.17 -18.09
CA ALA A 83 10.89 -3.56 -18.16
C ALA A 83 10.20 -2.81 -19.30
N SER A 84 9.32 -3.50 -20.03
CA SER A 84 8.38 -2.85 -20.96
C SER A 84 7.39 -1.99 -20.16
N GLU A 85 6.90 -0.89 -20.74
CA GLU A 85 6.05 0.11 -20.05
C GLU A 85 4.78 -0.48 -19.41
N LEU A 86 4.28 -1.60 -19.94
CA LEU A 86 3.10 -2.29 -19.42
C LEU A 86 3.42 -3.49 -18.51
N GLU A 87 4.68 -3.95 -18.47
CA GLU A 87 5.06 -5.16 -17.76
C GLU A 87 5.69 -4.89 -16.40
N LYS A 88 5.45 -5.81 -15.47
CA LYS A 88 6.05 -5.75 -14.15
C LYS A 88 7.56 -6.00 -14.23
N PRO A 89 8.39 -5.20 -13.54
CA PRO A 89 9.84 -5.39 -13.60
C PRO A 89 10.29 -6.71 -12.98
N ALA A 90 11.44 -7.19 -13.43
CA ALA A 90 12.01 -8.44 -12.94
C ALA A 90 12.27 -8.40 -11.42
N VAL A 91 12.01 -9.54 -10.75
CA VAL A 91 12.15 -9.65 -9.30
C VAL A 91 13.62 -9.60 -8.88
N VAL A 92 13.99 -8.59 -8.09
CA VAL A 92 15.34 -8.48 -7.52
C VAL A 92 15.38 -9.08 -6.11
N LYS A 93 16.08 -10.20 -5.95
CA LYS A 93 16.26 -10.87 -4.65
C LYS A 93 17.27 -10.13 -3.76
N THR A 94 16.94 -9.96 -2.48
CA THR A 94 17.78 -9.29 -1.50
C THR A 94 17.68 -9.90 -0.11
N HIS A 95 18.79 -9.89 0.62
CA HIS A 95 18.86 -10.19 2.05
C HIS A 95 18.86 -8.92 2.91
N LEU A 96 18.89 -7.73 2.28
CA LEU A 96 18.98 -6.45 2.96
C LEU A 96 17.62 -6.03 3.52
N ARG A 97 17.17 -6.68 4.59
CA ARG A 97 15.93 -6.35 5.31
C ARG A 97 15.95 -4.97 5.95
N ASN A 98 17.14 -4.45 6.22
CA ASN A 98 17.27 -3.15 6.84
C ASN A 98 17.05 -1.99 5.88
N MET A 99 17.09 -2.12 4.54
CA MET A 99 17.00 -1.00 3.57
C MET A 99 15.70 -0.19 3.71
N VAL A 100 15.79 1.15 3.71
CA VAL A 100 14.61 2.04 3.68
C VAL A 100 14.11 2.14 2.25
N ILE A 101 12.80 2.12 2.08
CA ILE A 101 12.15 2.35 0.78
C ILE A 101 12.24 3.83 0.44
N VAL A 102 12.92 4.11 -0.67
CA VAL A 102 13.10 5.44 -1.27
C VAL A 102 12.07 5.61 -2.40
N PRO A 103 11.56 6.82 -2.68
CA PRO A 103 10.57 7.07 -3.75
C PRO A 103 10.97 6.46 -5.11
N GLU A 104 12.25 6.48 -5.46
CA GLU A 104 12.76 5.86 -6.70
C GLU A 104 12.42 4.36 -6.86
N MET A 105 12.28 3.64 -5.75
CA MET A 105 12.02 2.19 -5.74
C MET A 105 10.56 1.84 -6.01
N VAL A 106 9.66 2.82 -5.99
CA VAL A 106 8.22 2.61 -6.22
C VAL A 106 7.99 1.99 -7.60
N GLY A 107 7.14 0.95 -7.62
CA GLY A 107 6.87 0.11 -8.80
C GLY A 107 7.86 -1.02 -9.03
N SER A 108 8.94 -1.14 -8.25
CA SER A 108 9.87 -2.27 -8.34
C SER A 108 9.36 -3.49 -7.57
N ILE A 109 9.72 -4.69 -8.04
CA ILE A 109 9.44 -5.94 -7.31
C ILE A 109 10.71 -6.45 -6.64
N VAL A 110 10.65 -6.58 -5.32
CA VAL A 110 11.78 -6.97 -4.48
C VAL A 110 11.46 -8.29 -3.77
N GLY A 111 12.33 -9.27 -3.95
CA GLY A 111 12.29 -10.52 -3.17
C GLY A 111 13.02 -10.34 -1.84
N VAL A 112 12.31 -10.13 -0.74
CA VAL A 112 12.89 -9.94 0.59
C VAL A 112 13.03 -11.28 1.30
N TYR A 113 14.26 -11.66 1.66
CA TYR A 113 14.52 -12.90 2.39
C TYR A 113 13.99 -12.85 3.82
N ASN A 114 13.20 -13.85 4.24
CA ASN A 114 12.64 -13.93 5.59
C ASN A 114 13.41 -14.88 6.53
N GLY A 115 14.41 -15.61 6.03
CA GLY A 115 15.13 -16.66 6.76
C GLY A 115 14.98 -18.05 6.15
N LYS A 116 13.96 -18.26 5.31
CA LYS A 116 13.69 -19.52 4.61
C LYS A 116 13.40 -19.33 3.13
N VAL A 117 12.62 -18.31 2.79
CA VAL A 117 12.15 -18.03 1.42
C VAL A 117 12.32 -16.55 1.09
N PHE A 118 12.30 -16.24 -0.21
CA PHE A 118 12.24 -14.86 -0.69
C PHE A 118 10.78 -14.49 -0.93
N ASN A 119 10.25 -13.60 -0.09
CA ASN A 119 8.90 -13.09 -0.26
C ASN A 119 8.92 -11.97 -1.31
N THR A 120 8.12 -12.12 -2.36
CA THR A 120 7.98 -11.10 -3.41
C THR A 120 7.11 -9.96 -2.92
N VAL A 121 7.72 -8.78 -2.78
CA VAL A 121 7.06 -7.54 -2.37
C VAL A 121 7.06 -6.58 -3.54
N GLU A 122 5.87 -6.19 -3.99
CA GLU A 122 5.66 -5.10 -4.94
C GLU A 122 5.63 -3.77 -4.17
N ILE A 123 6.56 -2.87 -4.46
CA ILE A 123 6.71 -1.63 -3.70
C ILE A 123 5.63 -0.63 -4.13
N LYS A 124 4.69 -0.38 -3.21
CA LYS A 124 3.66 0.64 -3.37
C LYS A 124 4.09 1.99 -2.80
N PRO A 125 3.49 3.11 -3.26
CA PRO A 125 3.79 4.44 -2.72
C PRO A 125 3.56 4.54 -1.20
N GLU A 126 2.58 3.83 -0.65
CA GLU A 126 2.28 3.88 0.79
C GLU A 126 3.39 3.30 1.68
N MET A 127 4.36 2.60 1.08
CA MET A 127 5.48 1.96 1.78
C MET A 127 6.69 2.88 1.93
N ILE A 128 6.67 4.10 1.37
CA ILE A 128 7.79 5.05 1.45
C ILE A 128 8.11 5.37 2.92
N GLY A 129 9.40 5.30 3.28
CA GLY A 129 9.88 5.55 4.64
C GLY A 129 9.87 4.34 5.57
N HIS A 130 9.28 3.21 5.16
CA HIS A 130 9.39 1.94 5.89
C HIS A 130 10.64 1.16 5.47
N SER A 131 11.05 0.20 6.30
CA SER A 131 12.13 -0.73 5.96
C SER A 131 11.61 -1.97 5.25
N LEU A 132 12.36 -2.50 4.27
CA LEU A 132 11.98 -3.70 3.50
C LEU A 132 11.63 -4.92 4.37
N GLY A 133 12.29 -5.05 5.52
CA GLY A 133 12.07 -6.13 6.46
C GLY A 133 10.71 -6.14 7.14
N GLU A 134 10.00 -5.01 7.18
CA GLU A 134 8.66 -4.89 7.77
C GLU A 134 7.61 -5.63 6.92
N PHE A 135 7.84 -5.72 5.60
CA PHE A 135 6.93 -6.36 4.65
C PHE A 135 7.15 -7.87 4.50
N SER A 136 8.10 -8.44 5.25
CA SER A 136 8.44 -9.86 5.19
C SER A 136 8.46 -10.46 6.58
N LEU A 137 7.39 -11.20 6.91
CA LEU A 137 7.25 -11.88 8.20
C LEU A 137 8.31 -12.99 8.32
N CYS A 138 9.08 -12.94 9.41
CA CYS A 138 10.10 -13.94 9.74
C CYS A 138 9.57 -15.19 10.42
N TYR A 139 8.39 -15.10 11.01
CA TYR A 139 7.79 -16.20 11.75
C TYR A 139 6.39 -16.47 11.20
N LYS A 140 5.91 -17.67 11.48
CA LYS A 140 4.50 -18.01 11.26
C LYS A 140 3.74 -17.64 12.54
N PRO A 141 2.71 -16.79 12.49
CA PRO A 141 1.94 -16.45 13.68
C PRO A 141 1.35 -17.72 14.28
N VAL A 142 1.62 -17.96 15.56
CA VAL A 142 1.11 -19.12 16.28
C VAL A 142 -0.35 -18.87 16.56
N LYS A 143 -1.23 -19.65 15.92
CA LYS A 143 -2.63 -19.73 16.28
C LYS A 143 -2.78 -20.88 17.25
N HIS A 144 -3.02 -20.56 18.52
CA HIS A 144 -3.33 -21.59 19.50
C HIS A 144 -4.64 -22.26 19.10
N GLY A 145 -4.58 -23.56 18.81
CA GLY A 145 -5.76 -24.38 18.65
C GLY A 145 -6.39 -24.68 20.02
N ARG A 146 -7.43 -25.51 20.01
CA ARG A 146 -7.86 -26.16 21.25
C ARG A 146 -6.67 -26.92 21.84
N PRO A 147 -6.39 -26.76 23.15
CA PRO A 147 -5.37 -27.59 23.78
C PRO A 147 -5.66 -29.06 23.49
N GLY A 148 -4.65 -29.80 23.04
CA GLY A 148 -4.76 -31.25 22.94
C GLY A 148 -5.09 -31.84 24.31
N ILE A 149 -5.80 -32.98 24.33
CA ILE A 149 -6.06 -33.70 25.58
C ILE A 149 -4.70 -34.06 26.20
N GLY A 150 -4.42 -33.58 27.41
CA GLY A 150 -3.13 -33.73 28.10
C GLY A 150 -2.15 -32.55 27.96
N ALA A 151 -2.44 -31.54 27.14
CA ALA A 151 -1.56 -30.37 26.97
C ALA A 151 -1.70 -29.31 28.08
N THR A 152 -2.84 -29.28 28.78
CA THR A 152 -3.08 -28.37 29.92
C THR A 152 -3.26 -29.16 31.21
N HIS A 153 -2.85 -28.57 32.34
CA HIS A 153 -2.92 -29.22 33.66
C HIS A 153 -4.36 -29.67 34.02
N SER A 154 -5.38 -28.92 33.60
CA SER A 154 -6.80 -29.26 33.79
C SER A 154 -7.30 -30.38 32.89
N SER A 155 -6.70 -30.55 31.69
CA SER A 155 -7.09 -31.60 30.74
C SER A 155 -6.49 -32.98 31.04
N ARG A 156 -5.58 -33.08 32.02
CA ARG A 156 -4.92 -34.35 32.40
C ARG A 156 -5.87 -35.39 32.99
N PHE A 157 -6.99 -34.94 33.58
CA PHE A 157 -7.96 -35.78 34.27
C PHE A 157 -9.23 -36.05 33.46
N ILE A 158 -9.29 -35.62 32.20
CA ILE A 158 -10.42 -35.92 31.33
C ILE A 158 -10.27 -37.37 30.84
N PRO A 159 -11.18 -38.28 31.21
CA PRO A 159 -11.09 -39.67 30.78
C PRO A 159 -11.31 -39.76 29.26
N LEU A 160 -10.39 -40.43 28.57
CA LEU A 160 -10.56 -40.80 27.16
C LEU A 160 -11.57 -41.95 27.09
N LYS A 161 -12.56 -41.82 26.21
CA LYS A 161 -13.53 -42.88 25.91
C LYS A 161 -13.04 -43.70 24.72
#